data_AF-A0A7Y0TLM2-F1
#
_entry.id   AF-A0A7Y0TLM2-F1
#
_cell.length_a   1.000
_cell.length_b   1.000
_cell.length_c   1.000
_cell.angle_alpha   90.00
_cell.angle_beta   90.00
_cell.angle_gamma   90.00
#
_symmetry.space_group_name_H-M   'P 1'
#
loop_
_entity.id
_entity.type
_entity.pdbx_description
1 polymer ?
#
loop_
_entity_poly.entity_id
_entity_poly.type
_entity_poly.pdbx_seq_one_letter_code
_entity_poly.pdbx_strand_id
1 'polypeptide(L)'
;MTCLLTPLGLMAMAICKDLFDGKPAAALSLLSPDWLLVPSMSEKLGPQKAAAKPLHDTGGTVVAVANQEMPGIKGYEPGFVHHEKCEDCTTDIAFVTVARKDNYLRRIK
;
A
#
# COMPACT_ATOMS: atom_id res chain seq x y z
N MET A 1 12.99 1.30 4.60
CA MET A 1 11.82 0.42 4.72
C MET A 1 11.58 0.16 6.18
N THR A 2 10.34 0.31 6.63
CA THR A 2 9.95 0.07 8.02
C THR A 2 9.00 -1.12 8.05
N CYS A 3 9.24 -2.06 8.96
CA CYS A 3 8.44 -3.26 9.12
C CYS A 3 7.96 -3.39 10.56
N LEU A 4 6.77 -3.96 10.74
CA LEU A 4 6.16 -4.21 12.03
C LEU A 4 5.54 -5.60 12.00
N LEU A 5 5.96 -6.47 12.92
CA LEU A 5 5.30 -7.76 13.12
C LEU A 5 4.04 -7.53 13.97
N THR A 6 2.90 -8.01 13.47
CA THR A 6 1.59 -7.89 14.12
C THR A 6 0.89 -9.24 14.18
N PRO A 7 -0.20 -9.39 14.94
CA PRO A 7 -1.05 -10.58 14.86
C PRO A 7 -1.67 -10.84 13.49
N LEU A 8 -1.70 -9.83 12.59
CA LEU A 8 -2.18 -9.96 11.21
C LEU A 8 -1.06 -10.28 10.21
N GLY A 9 0.16 -10.51 10.70
CA GLY A 9 1.34 -10.77 9.89
C GLY A 9 2.38 -9.65 9.91
N LEU A 10 3.40 -9.82 9.07
CA LEU A 10 4.46 -8.85 8.83
C LEU A 10 3.93 -7.73 7.94
N MET A 11 3.79 -6.54 8.53
CA MET A 11 3.44 -5.33 7.80
C MET A 11 4.70 -4.58 7.41
N ALA A 12 4.78 -4.13 6.15
CA ALA A 12 5.83 -3.25 5.66
C ALA A 12 5.23 -1.95 5.10
N MET A 13 6.02 -0.88 5.14
CA MET A 13 5.68 0.40 4.54
C MET A 13 6.76 0.86 3.56
N ALA A 14 6.32 1.32 2.40
CA ALA A 14 7.12 1.90 1.32
C ALA A 14 6.47 3.19 0.81
N ILE A 15 7.23 4.13 0.27
CA ILE A 15 6.66 5.40 -0.21
C ILE A 15 6.75 5.47 -1.73
N CYS A 16 5.59 5.59 -2.38
CA CYS A 16 5.45 5.83 -3.82
C CYS A 16 6.37 4.94 -4.67
N LYS A 17 7.49 5.48 -5.18
CA LYS A 17 8.46 4.79 -6.04
C LYS A 17 9.21 3.65 -5.36
N ASP A 18 9.32 3.63 -4.03
CA ASP A 18 10.01 2.56 -3.30
C ASP A 18 9.39 1.18 -3.58
N LEU A 19 8.14 1.14 -4.03
CA LEU A 19 7.42 -0.07 -4.43
C LEU A 19 8.04 -0.75 -5.66
N PHE A 20 8.64 0.01 -6.58
CA PHE A 20 9.04 -0.50 -7.90
C PHE A 20 10.43 -0.05 -8.36
N ASP A 21 11.11 0.80 -7.58
CA ASP A 21 12.40 1.36 -7.95
C ASP A 21 13.48 1.14 -6.87
N GLY A 22 14.69 0.85 -7.35
CA GLY A 22 15.90 0.77 -6.55
C GLY A 22 15.95 -0.35 -5.50
N LYS A 23 16.83 -0.14 -4.51
CA LYS A 23 17.08 -1.09 -3.41
C LYS A 23 15.84 -1.40 -2.56
N PRO A 24 14.92 -0.45 -2.27
CA PRO A 24 13.71 -0.74 -1.52
C PRO A 24 12.82 -1.79 -2.20
N ALA A 25 12.62 -1.70 -3.52
CA ALA A 25 11.82 -2.66 -4.26
C ALA A 25 12.41 -4.08 -4.19
N ALA A 26 13.73 -4.21 -4.35
CA ALA A 26 14.42 -5.50 -4.19
C ALA A 26 14.27 -6.07 -2.77
N ALA A 27 14.33 -5.22 -1.74
CA ALA A 27 14.15 -5.63 -0.35
C ALA A 27 12.71 -6.08 -0.07
N LEU A 28 11.70 -5.44 -0.68
CA LEU A 28 10.30 -5.84 -0.55
C LEU A 28 10.05 -7.25 -1.11
N SER A 29 10.61 -7.54 -2.29
CA SER A 29 10.50 -8.87 -2.91
C SER A 29 11.21 -9.97 -2.11
N LEU A 30 12.30 -9.65 -1.41
CA LEU A 30 13.01 -10.61 -0.55
C LEU A 30 12.30 -10.81 0.79
N LEU A 31 11.69 -9.75 1.33
CA LEU A 31 11.02 -9.80 2.63
C LEU A 31 9.67 -10.52 2.56
N SER A 32 8.96 -10.38 1.43
CA SER A 32 7.60 -10.92 1.22
C SER A 32 6.67 -10.65 2.40
N PRO A 33 6.39 -9.37 2.72
CA PRO A 33 5.49 -9.05 3.83
C PRO A 33 4.06 -9.53 3.53
N ASP A 34 3.30 -9.85 4.57
CA ASP A 34 1.87 -10.17 4.42
C ASP A 34 1.08 -8.92 3.97
N TRP A 35 1.47 -7.75 4.47
CA TRP A 35 0.86 -6.46 4.12
C TRP A 35 1.90 -5.44 3.70
N LEU A 36 1.65 -4.75 2.59
CA LEU A 36 2.45 -3.63 2.13
C LEU A 36 1.61 -2.37 1.99
N LEU A 37 1.87 -1.38 2.83
CA LEU A 37 1.21 -0.09 2.83
C LEU A 37 2.04 0.94 2.06
N VAL A 38 1.44 1.57 1.05
CA VAL A 38 2.13 2.46 0.12
C VAL A 38 1.41 3.81 0.01
N PRO A 39 1.71 4.78 0.89
CA PRO A 39 1.39 6.18 0.62
C PRO A 39 2.09 6.64 -0.67
N SER A 40 1.33 7.32 -1.54
CA SER A 40 1.77 7.74 -2.87
C SER A 40 1.30 9.17 -3.19
N MET A 41 2.03 9.82 -4.10
CA MET A 41 1.62 11.06 -4.78
C MET A 41 2.03 10.88 -6.24
N SER A 42 1.06 10.62 -7.11
CA SER A 42 1.27 10.37 -8.54
C SER A 42 0.02 10.71 -9.34
N GLU A 43 0.18 11.15 -10.59
CA GLU A 43 -0.92 11.35 -11.52
C GLU A 43 -1.60 10.04 -11.90
N LYS A 44 -0.80 8.98 -12.04
CA LYS A 44 -1.23 7.64 -12.46
C LYS A 44 -0.63 6.57 -11.58
N LEU A 45 -1.36 5.47 -11.42
CA LEU A 45 -0.95 4.33 -10.58
C LEU A 45 -0.50 3.10 -11.38
N GLY A 46 -0.25 3.26 -12.68
CA GLY A 46 0.20 2.16 -13.56
C GLY A 46 1.43 1.41 -13.03
N PRO A 47 2.54 2.10 -12.71
CA PRO A 47 3.73 1.45 -12.15
C PRO A 47 3.47 0.72 -10.82
N GLN A 48 2.65 1.32 -9.94
CA GLN A 48 2.29 0.73 -8.65
C GLN A 48 1.45 -0.54 -8.86
N LYS A 49 0.47 -0.53 -9.77
CA LYS A 49 -0.33 -1.71 -10.10
C LYS A 49 0.54 -2.82 -10.70
N ALA A 50 1.45 -2.47 -11.61
CA ALA A 50 2.37 -3.41 -12.23
C ALA A 50 3.32 -4.07 -11.23
N ALA A 51 3.75 -3.35 -10.20
CA ALA A 51 4.61 -3.88 -9.13
C ALA A 51 3.85 -4.61 -8.02
N ALA A 52 2.60 -4.24 -7.75
CA ALA A 52 1.75 -4.92 -6.77
C ALA A 52 1.40 -6.35 -7.20
N LYS A 53 1.17 -6.57 -8.50
CA LYS A 53 0.82 -7.89 -9.04
C LYS A 53 1.85 -8.98 -8.72
N PRO A 54 3.14 -8.87 -9.08
CA PRO A 54 4.11 -9.93 -8.81
C PRO A 54 4.37 -10.15 -7.31
N LEU A 55 4.27 -9.11 -6.48
CA LEU A 55 4.39 -9.24 -5.01
C LEU A 55 3.26 -10.11 -4.45
N HIS A 56 2.03 -9.91 -4.94
CA HIS A 56 0.91 -10.78 -4.60
C HIS A 56 1.07 -12.18 -5.20
N ASP A 57 1.28 -12.30 -6.51
CA ASP A 57 1.36 -13.58 -7.22
C ASP A 57 2.44 -14.51 -6.62
N THR A 58 3.56 -13.94 -6.15
CA THR A 58 4.72 -14.71 -5.67
C THR A 58 4.71 -14.89 -4.15
N GLY A 59 4.34 -13.84 -3.41
CA GLY A 59 4.48 -13.80 -1.95
C GLY A 59 3.16 -13.79 -1.19
N GLY A 60 2.02 -13.69 -1.86
CA GLY A 60 0.72 -13.50 -1.23
C GLY A 60 0.55 -12.13 -0.56
N THR A 61 1.45 -11.17 -0.85
CA THR A 61 1.42 -9.84 -0.22
C THR A 61 0.16 -9.07 -0.61
N VAL A 62 -0.60 -8.62 0.39
CA VAL A 62 -1.69 -7.65 0.19
C VAL A 62 -1.09 -6.25 0.08
N VAL A 63 -1.24 -5.61 -1.08
CA VAL A 63 -0.65 -4.29 -1.34
C VAL A 63 -1.74 -3.22 -1.32
N ALA A 64 -1.67 -2.28 -0.39
CA ALA A 64 -2.60 -1.15 -0.28
C ALA A 64 -1.90 0.16 -0.64
N VAL A 65 -2.27 0.75 -1.77
CA VAL A 65 -1.77 2.04 -2.25
C VAL A 65 -2.78 3.13 -1.92
N ALA A 66 -2.36 4.14 -1.15
CA ALA A 66 -3.14 5.34 -0.87
C ALA A 66 -2.50 6.52 -1.61
N ASN A 67 -3.15 7.02 -2.65
CA ASN A 67 -2.57 8.05 -3.51
C ASN A 67 -3.26 9.39 -3.26
N GLN A 68 -2.49 10.42 -2.95
CA GLN A 68 -3.01 11.76 -2.76
C GLN A 68 -3.07 12.54 -4.07
N GLU A 69 -3.97 13.52 -4.11
CA GLU A 69 -4.06 14.48 -5.21
C GLU A 69 -2.75 15.26 -5.36
N MET A 70 -2.28 15.42 -6.60
CA MET A 70 -1.15 16.31 -6.87
C MET A 70 -1.65 17.75 -7.05
N PRO A 71 -0.95 18.75 -6.47
CA PRO A 71 -1.29 20.15 -6.67
C PRO A 71 -1.38 20.52 -8.16
N GLY A 72 -2.53 21.02 -8.59
CA GLY A 72 -2.73 21.52 -9.97
C GLY A 72 -3.17 20.48 -11.00
N ILE A 73 -3.34 19.20 -10.62
CA ILE A 73 -3.82 18.15 -11.52
C ILE A 73 -5.33 17.92 -11.33
N LYS A 74 -6.11 18.05 -12.42
CA LYS A 74 -7.55 17.75 -12.40
C LYS A 74 -7.76 16.28 -12.81
N GLY A 75 -7.85 15.41 -11.81
CA GLY A 75 -8.11 13.98 -11.98
C GLY A 75 -6.89 13.13 -11.63
N TYR A 76 -7.05 12.28 -10.62
CA TYR A 76 -6.04 11.31 -10.18
C TYR A 76 -6.75 10.03 -9.75
N GLU A 77 -6.01 8.93 -9.74
CA GLU A 77 -6.50 7.69 -9.12
C GLU A 77 -6.25 7.74 -7.60
N PRO A 78 -7.26 7.62 -6.73
CA PRO A 78 -7.11 7.80 -5.28
C PRO A 78 -6.34 6.68 -4.57
N GLY A 79 -6.11 5.56 -5.24
CA GLY A 79 -5.47 4.39 -4.65
C GLY A 79 -6.10 3.09 -5.11
N PHE A 80 -5.57 1.97 -4.60
CA PHE A 80 -6.14 0.64 -4.80
C PHE A 80 -5.64 -0.32 -3.72
N VAL A 81 -6.34 -1.44 -3.55
CA VAL A 81 -5.83 -2.60 -2.84
C VAL A 81 -5.69 -3.73 -3.85
N HIS A 82 -4.50 -4.31 -3.96
CA HIS A 82 -4.27 -5.50 -4.76
C HIS A 82 -4.34 -6.72 -3.84
N HIS A 83 -5.41 -7.48 -4.04
CA HIS A 83 -5.66 -8.79 -3.46
C HIS A 83 -6.35 -9.63 -4.54
N GLU A 84 -6.13 -10.94 -4.59
CA GLU A 84 -7.00 -11.79 -5.40
C GLU A 84 -8.42 -11.79 -4.83
N LYS A 85 -9.41 -11.99 -5.70
CA LYS A 85 -10.77 -12.31 -5.26
C LYS A 85 -10.67 -13.57 -4.41
N CYS A 86 -10.87 -13.41 -3.11
CA CYS A 86 -11.14 -14.55 -2.23
C CYS A 86 -12.41 -15.21 -2.78
N GLU A 87 -12.34 -16.49 -3.16
CA GLU A 87 -13.56 -17.29 -3.36
C GLU A 87 -14.32 -17.26 -2.03
N ASP A 88 -15.50 -16.62 -2.05
CA ASP A 88 -16.51 -16.54 -0.99
C ASP A 88 -16.03 -16.88 0.43
N CYS A 89 -15.05 -16.13 0.93
CA CYS A 89 -14.80 -16.09 2.36
C CYS A 89 -15.74 -15.05 2.93
N THR A 90 -16.77 -15.51 3.65
CA THR A 90 -17.64 -14.70 4.52
C THR A 90 -16.86 -14.14 5.72
N THR A 91 -15.73 -13.50 5.46
CA THR A 91 -15.07 -12.63 6.43
C THR A 91 -15.57 -11.23 6.16
N ASP A 92 -16.33 -10.70 7.12
CA ASP A 92 -16.76 -9.30 7.19
C ASP A 92 -15.53 -8.37 7.18
N ILE A 93 -14.99 -8.09 5.98
CA ILE A 93 -13.99 -7.05 5.81
C ILE A 93 -14.72 -5.71 5.90
N ALA A 94 -14.76 -5.15 7.10
CA ALA A 94 -15.27 -3.82 7.35
C ALA A 94 -14.24 -2.78 6.90
N PHE A 95 -14.51 -2.12 5.78
CA PHE A 95 -13.76 -0.92 5.37
C PHE A 95 -14.16 0.25 6.27
N VAL A 96 -13.30 0.60 7.23
CA VAL A 96 -13.51 1.79 8.07
C VAL A 96 -12.80 2.98 7.45
N THR A 97 -13.56 3.83 6.76
CA THR A 97 -13.08 5.13 6.30
C THR A 97 -13.07 6.10 7.47
N VAL A 98 -11.89 6.31 8.08
CA VAL A 98 -11.73 7.34 9.11
C VAL A 98 -11.51 8.69 8.44
N ALA A 99 -12.56 9.51 8.36
CA ALA A 99 -12.42 10.92 8.02
C ALA A 99 -11.69 11.64 9.17
N ARG A 100 -10.38 11.87 9.01
CA ARG A 100 -9.63 12.68 9.96
C ARG A 100 -10.06 14.14 9.85
N LYS A 101 -10.68 14.66 10.91
CA LYS A 101 -10.94 16.11 11.07
C LYS A 101 -9.74 16.85 11.67
N ASP A 102 -8.69 16.14 12.03
CA ASP A 102 -7.56 16.68 12.80
C ASP A 102 -6.35 16.94 11.88
N ASN A 103 -6.02 18.21 11.70
CA ASN A 103 -4.89 18.70 10.90
C ASN A 103 -3.51 18.57 11.58
N TYR A 104 -3.37 17.72 12.61
CA TYR A 104 -2.13 17.66 13.38
C TYR A 104 -1.48 16.29 13.31
N LEU A 105 -0.36 16.24 12.58
CA LEU A 105 0.65 15.18 12.77
C LEU A 105 1.17 15.30 14.20
N ARG A 106 0.86 14.30 15.03
CA ARG A 106 1.32 14.23 16.42
C ARG A 106 2.86 14.22 16.40
N ARG A 107 3.49 15.26 16.97
CA ARG A 107 4.94 15.23 17.26
C ARG A 107 5.17 14.16 18.33
N ILE A 108 5.82 13.07 17.95
CA ILE A 108 6.39 12.12 18.91
C ILE A 108 7.60 12.84 19.53
N LYS A 109 7.57 13.03 20.85
CA LYS A 109 8.71 13.53 21.64
C LYS A 109 9.64 12.38 21.96
#